data_AF-G7YSA5-F1
#
_entry.id   AF-G7YSA5-F1
#
_cell.length_a   1.000
_cell.length_b   1.000
_cell.length_c   1.000
_cell.angle_alpha   90.00
_cell.angle_beta   90.00
_cell.angle_gamma   90.00
#
_symmetry.space_group_name_H-M   'P 1'
#
loop_
_entity.id
_entity.type
_entity.pdbx_description
1 polymer ?
#
loop_
_entity_poly.entity_id
_entity_poly.type
_entity_poly.pdbx_seq_one_letter_code
_entity_poly.pdbx_strand_id
1 'polypeptide(L)'
;MVGEYTVYVGARAALFDTLYKSVALPSEVAKEINEFLEPTGNIGPFTTVDCKRKHSWPNITFAFGSTQLVLRSDQYLAQMSEDGRDHCVSIFTEADPIAFPIFILGLSFISKFDTMFDLDLMRVGFASPGQ
;
A
#
# COMPACT_ATOMS: atom_id res chain seq x y z
N MET A 1 8.39 -0.47 -6.53
CA MET A 1 8.47 0.24 -7.82
C MET A 1 7.15 0.95 -8.06
N VAL A 2 7.18 2.19 -8.51
CA VAL A 2 6.00 2.98 -8.90
C VAL A 2 6.12 3.26 -10.39
N GLY A 3 5.40 2.51 -11.23
CA GLY A 3 5.68 2.48 -12.67
C GLY A 3 7.13 2.06 -12.95
N GLU A 4 7.87 2.90 -13.67
CA GLU A 4 9.29 2.68 -13.99
C GLU A 4 10.25 3.15 -12.87
N TYR A 5 9.74 3.86 -11.86
CA TYR A 5 10.56 4.40 -10.77
C TYR A 5 10.79 3.36 -9.67
N THR A 6 12.05 3.16 -9.32
CA THR A 6 12.44 2.27 -8.21
C THR A 6 12.63 3.07 -6.94
N VAL A 7 11.73 2.85 -5.98
CA VAL A 7 11.90 3.28 -4.59
C VAL A 7 12.77 2.24 -3.89
N TYR A 8 13.97 2.64 -3.48
CA TYR A 8 14.94 1.73 -2.86
C TYR A 8 14.62 1.50 -1.39
N VAL A 9 13.99 0.37 -1.14
CA VAL A 9 13.80 -0.12 0.22
C VAL A 9 14.94 -1.09 0.51
N GLY A 10 15.86 -0.74 1.42
CA GLY A 10 16.88 -1.67 1.90
C GLY A 10 16.26 -2.96 2.49
N ALA A 11 17.08 -3.93 2.88
CA ALA A 11 16.56 -5.16 3.50
C ALA A 11 15.78 -4.85 4.78
N ARG A 12 14.45 -4.96 4.72
CA ARG A 12 13.52 -4.68 5.82
C ARG A 12 12.49 -5.79 5.93
N ALA A 13 12.05 -6.05 7.15
CA ALA A 13 10.95 -6.96 7.40
C ALA A 13 9.61 -6.29 7.00
N ALA A 14 8.67 -7.12 6.57
CA ALA A 14 7.27 -6.75 6.39
C ALA A 14 6.39 -7.66 7.24
N LEU A 15 5.42 -7.06 7.92
CA LEU A 15 4.38 -7.73 8.68
C LEU A 15 3.09 -7.67 7.87
N PHE A 16 2.47 -8.83 7.62
CA PHE A 16 1.11 -8.90 7.10
C PHE A 16 0.15 -8.91 8.28
N ASP A 17 -0.63 -7.85 8.44
CA ASP A 17 -1.50 -7.66 9.61
C ASP A 17 -2.96 -7.49 9.17
N THR A 18 -3.75 -8.54 9.37
CA THR A 18 -5.17 -8.54 9.02
C THR A 18 -6.02 -7.57 9.85
N LEU A 19 -5.52 -7.09 10.99
CA LEU A 19 -6.20 -6.11 11.84
C LEU A 19 -5.81 -4.65 11.50
N TYR A 20 -4.75 -4.46 10.73
CA TYR A 20 -4.35 -3.14 10.27
C TYR A 20 -5.11 -2.77 8.99
N LYS A 21 -5.64 -1.54 8.91
CA LYS A 21 -6.53 -1.14 7.81
C LYS A 21 -5.79 -0.78 6.52
N SER A 22 -4.65 -0.10 6.65
CA SER A 22 -3.91 0.53 5.55
C SER A 22 -2.59 -0.18 5.25
N VAL A 23 -1.76 0.42 4.38
CA VAL A 23 -0.37 0.03 4.21
C VAL A 23 0.50 1.06 4.91
N ALA A 24 1.05 0.70 6.08
CA ALA A 24 1.96 1.57 6.81
C ALA A 24 3.41 1.30 6.40
N LEU A 25 4.09 2.34 5.94
CA LEU A 25 5.46 2.28 5.42
C LEU A 25 6.37 3.22 6.22
N PRO A 26 7.69 2.98 6.25
CA PRO A 26 8.63 3.99 6.73
C PRO A 26 8.37 5.34 6.07
N SER A 27 8.47 6.42 6.84
CA SER A 27 8.08 7.77 6.40
C SER A 27 8.68 8.20 5.06
N GLU A 28 9.95 7.88 4.79
CA GLU A 28 10.59 8.22 3.52
C GLU A 28 9.92 7.51 2.34
N VAL A 29 9.72 6.19 2.42
CA VAL A 29 9.00 5.41 1.39
C VAL A 29 7.56 5.88 1.21
N ALA A 30 6.81 6.09 2.30
CA ALA A 30 5.42 6.56 2.22
C ALA A 30 5.32 7.91 1.51
N LYS A 31 6.19 8.87 1.89
CA LYS A 31 6.22 10.21 1.29
C LYS A 31 6.58 10.15 -0.18
N GLU A 32 7.60 9.39 -0.55
CA GLU A 32 8.02 9.27 -1.95
C GLU A 32 6.90 8.70 -2.84
N ILE A 33 6.19 7.66 -2.37
CA ILE A 33 5.04 7.11 -3.10
C ILE A 33 3.90 8.15 -3.19
N ASN A 34 3.56 8.80 -2.07
CA ASN A 34 2.44 9.74 -2.03
C ASN A 34 2.71 11.02 -2.83
N GLU A 35 3.95 11.51 -2.87
CA GLU A 35 4.37 12.64 -3.72
C GLU A 35 4.20 12.33 -5.21
N PHE A 36 4.48 11.10 -5.62
CA PHE A 36 4.26 10.65 -7.00
C PHE A 36 2.78 10.74 -7.42
N LEU A 37 1.86 10.63 -6.47
CA LEU A 37 0.41 10.68 -6.73
C LEU A 37 -0.16 12.11 -6.76
N GLU A 38 0.71 13.13 -6.80
CA GLU A 38 0.37 14.56 -6.85
C GLU A 38 -0.69 14.94 -5.80
N PRO A 39 -0.31 14.93 -4.52
CA PRO A 39 -1.25 15.01 -3.42
C PRO A 39 -2.02 16.34 -3.39
N THR A 40 -3.32 16.27 -3.11
CA THR A 40 -4.21 17.43 -3.04
C THR A 40 -4.50 17.90 -1.60
N GLY A 41 -3.98 17.20 -0.60
CA GLY A 41 -4.29 17.42 0.82
C GLY A 41 -4.23 16.11 1.62
N ASN A 42 -4.78 16.09 2.83
CA ASN A 42 -4.83 14.90 3.69
C ASN A 42 -6.16 14.80 4.46
N ILE A 43 -6.57 13.58 4.77
CA ILE A 43 -7.67 13.24 5.70
C ILE A 43 -7.09 12.34 6.78
N GLY A 44 -6.90 12.90 7.98
CA GLY A 44 -6.16 12.21 9.04
C GLY A 44 -4.77 11.75 8.55
N PRO A 45 -4.42 10.45 8.66
CA PRO A 45 -3.13 9.94 8.21
C PRO A 45 -3.08 9.66 6.69
N PHE A 46 -4.17 9.84 5.97
CA PHE A 46 -4.27 9.46 4.57
C PHE A 46 -4.09 10.64 3.63
N THR A 47 -3.23 10.47 2.63
CA THR A 47 -3.01 11.48 1.59
C THR A 47 -4.13 11.44 0.55
N THR A 48 -4.73 12.60 0.28
CA THR A 48 -5.78 12.76 -0.75
C THR A 48 -5.18 13.01 -2.12
N VAL A 49 -5.85 12.53 -3.18
CA VAL A 49 -5.45 12.69 -4.58
C VAL A 49 -6.66 12.99 -5.46
N ASP A 50 -6.44 13.44 -6.70
CA ASP A 50 -7.53 13.64 -7.66
C ASP A 50 -8.20 12.30 -8.06
N CYS A 51 -9.45 12.12 -7.62
CA CYS A 51 -10.27 10.97 -7.97
C CYS A 51 -10.40 10.72 -9.47
N LYS A 52 -10.38 11.77 -10.31
CA LYS A 52 -10.51 11.63 -11.77
C LYS A 52 -9.32 10.90 -12.38
N ARG A 53 -8.18 10.91 -11.68
CA ARG A 53 -6.94 10.26 -12.10
C ARG A 53 -6.78 8.83 -11.61
N LYS A 54 -7.79 8.27 -10.90
CA LYS A 54 -7.75 6.94 -10.30
C LYS A 54 -7.23 5.84 -11.22
N HIS A 55 -7.58 5.88 -12.51
CA HIS A 55 -7.14 4.87 -13.50
C HIS A 55 -5.86 5.24 -14.26
N SER A 56 -5.37 6.48 -14.11
CA SER A 56 -4.21 7.01 -14.84
C SER A 56 -2.89 6.84 -14.11
N TRP A 57 -2.92 6.55 -12.81
CA TRP A 57 -1.73 6.32 -12.02
C TRP A 57 -1.04 5.00 -12.40
N PRO A 58 0.28 4.86 -12.24
CA PRO A 58 0.98 3.63 -12.61
C PRO A 58 0.74 2.51 -11.60
N ASN A 59 1.00 1.28 -12.00
CA ASN A 59 0.99 0.17 -11.05
C ASN A 59 2.12 0.31 -10.01
N ILE A 60 1.87 -0.17 -8.79
CA ILE A 60 2.87 -0.23 -7.73
C ILE A 60 3.21 -1.70 -7.46
N THR A 61 4.48 -2.04 -7.62
CA THR A 61 4.98 -3.40 -7.43
C THR A 61 5.75 -3.51 -6.11
N PHE A 62 5.30 -4.41 -5.25
CA PHE A 62 6.00 -4.88 -4.05
C PHE A 62 6.78 -6.14 -4.40
N ALA A 63 8.09 -6.13 -4.18
CA ALA A 63 8.98 -7.24 -4.52
C ALA A 63 9.48 -7.93 -3.24
N PHE A 64 9.13 -9.21 -3.09
CA PHE A 64 9.58 -10.10 -2.03
C PHE A 64 10.43 -11.22 -2.62
N GLY A 65 11.74 -10.99 -2.74
CA GLY A 65 12.63 -11.89 -3.47
C GLY A 65 12.20 -12.00 -4.95
N SER A 66 11.86 -13.21 -5.39
CA SER A 66 11.33 -13.47 -6.73
C SER A 66 9.81 -13.24 -6.88
N THR A 67 9.10 -13.02 -5.77
CA THR A 67 7.65 -12.80 -5.79
C THR A 67 7.35 -11.32 -6.05
N GLN A 68 6.55 -11.04 -7.07
CA GLN A 68 6.08 -9.69 -7.39
C GLN A 68 4.57 -9.58 -7.14
N LEU A 69 4.19 -8.67 -6.24
CA LEU A 69 2.81 -8.36 -5.93
C LEU A 69 2.49 -6.98 -6.51
N VAL A 70 1.62 -6.96 -7.53
CA VAL A 70 1.31 -5.75 -8.30
C VAL A 70 -0.04 -5.20 -7.87
N LEU A 71 -0.04 -3.99 -7.33
CA LEU A 71 -1.25 -3.20 -7.11
C LEU A 71 -1.51 -2.34 -8.35
N ARG A 72 -2.69 -2.51 -8.95
CA ARG A 72 -3.19 -1.61 -9.98
C ARG A 72 -3.58 -0.26 -9.39
N SER A 73 -3.65 0.75 -10.26
CA SER A 73 -3.98 2.13 -9.93
C SER A 73 -5.24 2.30 -9.07
N ASP A 74 -6.26 1.51 -9.36
CA ASP A 74 -7.53 1.49 -8.64
C ASP A 74 -7.47 0.74 -7.29
N GLN A 75 -6.47 -0.12 -7.09
CA GLN A 75 -6.36 -0.99 -5.91
C GLN A 75 -5.65 -0.32 -4.73
N TYR A 76 -4.80 0.68 -4.96
CA TYR A 76 -4.14 1.44 -3.90
C TYR A 76 -4.81 2.80 -3.61
N LEU A 77 -6.00 3.03 -4.17
CA LEU A 77 -6.83 4.19 -3.88
C LEU A 77 -8.15 3.77 -3.24
N ALA A 78 -8.46 4.32 -2.07
CA ALA A 78 -9.71 4.13 -1.36
C ALA A 78 -10.58 5.38 -1.44
N GLN A 79 -11.90 5.22 -1.38
CA GLN A 79 -12.82 6.34 -1.20
C GLN A 79 -13.11 6.52 0.29
N MET A 80 -13.03 7.76 0.76
CA MET A 80 -13.39 8.16 2.12
C MET A 80 -14.33 9.36 2.08
N SER A 81 -15.36 9.35 2.93
CA SER A 81 -16.30 10.47 3.04
C SER A 81 -15.97 11.28 4.30
N GLU A 82 -15.72 12.58 4.14
CA GLU A 82 -15.48 13.53 5.22
C GLU A 82 -16.32 14.79 4.96
N ASP A 83 -17.03 15.28 5.98
CA ASP A 83 -17.93 16.44 5.88
C ASP A 83 -18.94 16.38 4.71
N GLY A 84 -19.44 15.18 4.40
CA GLY A 84 -20.40 14.94 3.33
C GLY A 84 -19.82 15.04 1.91
N ARG A 85 -18.49 15.03 1.76
CA ARG A 85 -17.79 14.99 0.47
C ARG A 85 -16.97 13.71 0.36
N ASP A 86 -16.98 13.11 -0.83
CA ASP A 86 -16.17 11.94 -1.12
C ASP A 86 -14.79 12.35 -1.64
N HIS A 87 -13.77 11.73 -1.06
CA HIS A 87 -12.36 11.94 -1.36
C HIS A 87 -11.72 10.63 -1.77
N CYS A 88 -10.77 10.69 -2.69
CA CYS A 88 -9.89 9.56 -2.99
C CYS A 88 -8.62 9.72 -2.19
N VAL A 89 -8.27 8.67 -1.45
CA VAL A 89 -7.07 8.63 -0.63
C VAL A 89 -6.15 7.49 -1.05
N SER A 90 -4.86 7.74 -0.94
CA SER A 90 -3.83 6.71 -0.99
C SER A 90 -3.95 5.81 0.24
N ILE A 91 -3.83 4.49 0.04
CA ILE A 91 -3.78 3.53 1.16
C ILE A 91 -2.43 3.54 1.90
N PHE A 92 -1.45 4.30 1.41
CA PHE A 92 -0.11 4.36 1.99
C PHE A 92 -0.04 5.44 3.08
N THR A 93 0.23 4.99 4.30
CA THR A 93 0.37 5.85 5.48
C THR A 93 1.77 5.75 6.05
N GLU A 94 2.21 6.78 6.77
CA GLU A 94 3.47 6.71 7.51
C GLU A 94 3.33 5.78 8.73
N ALA A 95 4.28 4.87 8.91
CA ALA A 95 4.41 4.05 10.10
C ALA A 95 5.03 4.87 11.24
N ASP A 96 4.59 4.64 12.48
CA ASP A 96 5.25 5.20 13.66
C ASP A 96 6.69 4.64 13.73
N PRO A 97 7.73 5.49 13.60
CA PRO A 97 9.11 5.02 13.52
C PRO A 97 9.63 4.44 14.84
N ILE A 98 8.99 4.76 15.96
CA ILE A 98 9.36 4.27 17.30
C ILE A 98 8.69 2.92 17.55
N ALA A 99 7.40 2.81 17.21
CA ALA A 99 6.63 1.60 17.47
C ALA A 99 6.89 0.50 16.43
N PHE A 100 7.08 0.86 15.15
CA PHE A 100 7.15 -0.08 14.04
C PHE A 100 8.12 0.39 12.94
N PRO A 101 9.43 0.09 13.03
CA PRO A 101 10.41 0.45 11.99
C PRO A 101 10.28 -0.39 10.70
N ILE A 102 9.20 -1.16 10.57
CA ILE A 102 8.96 -2.17 9.54
C ILE A 102 7.75 -1.80 8.66
N PHE A 103 7.59 -2.53 7.57
CA PHE A 103 6.42 -2.42 6.71
C PHE A 103 5.24 -3.14 7.36
N ILE A 104 4.07 -2.51 7.42
CA ILE A 104 2.81 -3.17 7.81
C ILE A 104 1.90 -3.20 6.58
N LEU A 105 1.72 -4.39 6.02
CA LEU A 105 0.82 -4.65 4.91
C LEU A 105 -0.53 -5.09 5.45
N GLY A 106 -1.43 -4.13 5.62
CA GLY A 106 -2.75 -4.35 6.20
C GLY A 106 -3.78 -4.88 5.22
N LEU A 107 -5.04 -4.86 5.65
CA LEU A 107 -6.19 -5.39 4.92
C LEU A 107 -6.37 -4.75 3.54
N SER A 108 -6.04 -3.47 3.36
CA SER A 108 -6.09 -2.79 2.06
C SER A 108 -5.12 -3.38 1.02
N PHE A 109 -4.05 -4.03 1.47
CA PHE A 109 -3.11 -4.79 0.64
C PHE A 109 -3.52 -6.25 0.54
N ILE A 110 -3.73 -6.91 1.68
CA ILE A 110 -4.03 -8.36 1.75
C ILE A 110 -5.28 -8.69 0.94
N SER A 111 -6.32 -7.85 0.99
CA SER A 111 -7.56 -8.06 0.22
C SER A 111 -7.40 -8.03 -1.31
N LYS A 112 -6.22 -7.65 -1.82
CA LYS A 112 -5.92 -7.60 -3.26
C LYS A 112 -5.31 -8.90 -3.77
N PHE A 113 -5.00 -9.85 -2.90
CA PHE A 113 -4.37 -11.11 -3.23
C PHE A 113 -5.00 -12.24 -2.41
N ASP A 114 -5.20 -13.40 -3.02
CA ASP A 114 -5.50 -14.60 -2.22
C ASP A 114 -4.26 -14.91 -1.39
N THR A 115 -4.40 -14.84 -0.06
CA THR A 115 -3.28 -14.88 0.87
C THR A 115 -3.40 -16.10 1.78
N MET A 116 -2.36 -16.94 1.80
CA MET A 116 -2.27 -18.13 2.64
C MET A 116 -1.15 -17.98 3.65
N PHE A 117 -1.48 -18.22 4.93
CA PHE A 117 -0.50 -18.34 6.01
C PHE A 117 -0.30 -19.81 6.33
N ASP A 118 0.85 -20.36 5.93
CA ASP A 118 1.21 -21.76 6.10
C ASP A 118 2.17 -21.87 7.29
N LEU A 119 1.62 -22.28 8.44
CA LEU A 119 2.36 -22.38 9.69
C LEU A 119 3.29 -23.59 9.73
N ASP A 120 2.97 -24.67 9.01
CA ASP A 120 3.80 -25.88 8.98
C ASP A 120 5.11 -25.63 8.25
N LEU A 121 5.07 -24.85 7.17
CA LEU A 121 6.25 -24.46 6.38
C LEU A 121 6.75 -23.05 6.69
N MET A 122 6.16 -22.35 7.66
CA MET A 122 6.53 -21.00 8.09
C MET A 122 6.65 -20.01 6.92
N ARG A 123 5.65 -20.00 6.04
CA ARG A 123 5.64 -19.18 4.82
C ARG A 123 4.32 -18.47 4.60
N VAL A 124 4.37 -17.40 3.82
CA VAL A 124 3.19 -16.71 3.30
C VAL A 124 3.14 -16.90 1.78
N GLY A 125 1.99 -17.36 1.29
CA GLY A 125 1.72 -17.55 -0.13
C GLY A 125 0.74 -16.50 -0.66
N PHE A 126 0.92 -16.10 -1.91
CA PHE A 126 0.07 -15.12 -2.58
C PHE A 126 -0.33 -15.62 -3.96
N ALA A 127 -1.57 -15.34 -4.36
CA ALA A 127 -2.03 -15.49 -5.73
C ALA A 127 -2.84 -14.26 -6.17
N SER A 128 -2.88 -14.02 -7.49
CA SER A 128 -3.77 -12.99 -8.03
C SER A 128 -5.23 -13.45 -7.88
N PRO A 129 -6.16 -12.59 -7.43
CA PRO A 129 -7.54 -12.99 -7.24
C PRO A 129 -8.17 -13.46 -8.55
N GLY A 130 -8.76 -14.65 -8.56
CA GLY A 130 -9.56 -15.16 -9.68
C GLY A 130 -8.78 -15.82 -10.82
N GLN A 131 -7.66 -16.50 -10.53
CA GLN A 131 -7.16 -17.59 -11.38
C GLN A 131 -7.77 -18.93 -11.01
#